data_AF-A0A7J4VG03-F1
#
_entry.id   AF-A0A7J4VG03-F1
#
_cell.length_a   1.000
_cell.length_b   1.000
_cell.length_c   1.000
_cell.angle_alpha   90.00
_cell.angle_beta   90.00
_cell.angle_gamma   90.00
#
_symmetry.space_group_name_H-M   'P 1'
#
loop_
_entity.id
_entity.type
_entity.pdbx_description
1 polymer ?
#
loop_
_entity_poly.entity_id
_entity_poly.type
_entity_poly.pdbx_seq_one_letter_code
_entity_poly.pdbx_strand_id
1 'polypeptide(L)'
;MIGEGSLSRAIRASSSVSFFLSPVEYDSVLLADGGLVANIPVSIARSYSDGLVVAVNSTSPLNPKENLKYPWVLADQFVSIPMKKLNEKEAKLADVLVQPEIGDKNSGDFSGFDSLINAGYEAGSAAAVILKGKIDSLITTSFAGKDSVIFGLTPHPQCKHAGNIISKTISGGGVKLSDIYRELIYLEKSSGFEEIKAYIFTEKDGRKVLKVEPVNYPVVWGVRIRIDGTDSLPTGAPVEMISGKPFSPLTTITFIKTIIKKMRLEGNALFALKNAAFNRESGEMLLDFDGGHIGEIEITGHVNTNTTVILREIPLDEGDILDLNALRSGAADKPRRKGRKLLFHRK
;
A
#
# COMPACT_ATOMS: atom_id res chain seq x y z
N MET A 1 -5.18 -2.40 19.42
CA MET A 1 -6.04 -1.69 18.45
C MET A 1 -5.65 -1.94 16.99
N ILE A 2 -4.37 -1.85 16.57
CA ILE A 2 -3.97 -2.12 15.16
C ILE A 2 -3.95 -3.62 14.79
N GLY A 3 -4.03 -4.53 15.78
CA GLY A 3 -4.20 -5.98 15.54
C GLY A 3 -5.58 -6.54 15.92
N GLU A 4 -6.36 -5.81 16.72
CA GLU A 4 -7.64 -6.25 17.29
C GLU A 4 -8.50 -5.01 17.63
N GLY A 5 -9.81 -5.08 17.42
CA GLY A 5 -10.78 -4.02 17.75
C GLY A 5 -11.25 -3.18 16.54
N SER A 6 -11.94 -2.08 16.83
CA SER A 6 -12.56 -1.23 15.79
C SER A 6 -11.54 -0.34 15.07
N LEU A 7 -11.37 -0.56 13.76
CA LEU A 7 -10.54 0.28 12.90
C LEU A 7 -11.04 1.74 12.85
N SER A 8 -12.35 1.97 12.85
CA SER A 8 -12.91 3.32 12.83
C SER A 8 -12.58 4.09 14.12
N ARG A 9 -12.61 3.41 15.27
CA ARG A 9 -12.16 3.98 16.55
C ARG A 9 -10.66 4.29 16.55
N ALA A 10 -9.84 3.39 15.99
CA ALA A 10 -8.40 3.60 15.84
C ALA A 10 -8.08 4.81 14.97
N ILE A 11 -8.72 4.94 13.80
CA ILE A 11 -8.58 6.09 12.90
C ILE A 11 -9.02 7.37 13.60
N ARG A 12 -10.14 7.33 14.34
CA ARG A 12 -10.63 8.49 15.09
C ARG A 12 -9.63 8.93 16.16
N ALA A 13 -9.12 8.00 16.96
CA ALA A 13 -8.11 8.28 17.99
C ALA A 13 -6.83 8.86 17.37
N SER A 14 -6.36 8.27 16.26
CA SER A 14 -5.20 8.76 15.51
C SER A 14 -5.41 10.15 14.90
N SER A 15 -6.65 10.59 14.74
CA SER A 15 -6.99 11.90 14.18
C SER A 15 -7.41 12.91 15.25
N SER A 16 -7.33 12.57 16.54
CA SER A 16 -7.73 13.44 17.65
C SER A 16 -6.65 14.51 17.93
N VAL A 17 -6.41 15.37 16.94
CA VAL A 17 -5.38 16.42 16.97
C VAL A 17 -5.57 17.28 18.21
N SER A 18 -4.50 17.39 18.98
CA SER A 18 -4.47 18.13 20.24
C SER A 18 -5.01 19.55 20.06
N PHE A 19 -5.82 20.03 21.01
CA PHE A 19 -6.54 21.32 21.00
C PHE A 19 -7.69 21.46 19.99
N PHE A 20 -7.74 20.68 18.93
CA PHE A 20 -8.76 20.81 17.88
C PHE A 20 -9.85 19.75 17.95
N LEU A 21 -9.50 18.53 18.37
CA LEU A 21 -10.42 17.39 18.40
C LEU A 21 -10.36 16.66 19.74
N SER A 22 -11.54 16.29 20.23
CA SER A 22 -11.66 15.59 21.51
C SER A 22 -10.95 14.22 21.44
N PRO A 23 -10.23 13.83 22.50
CA PRO A 23 -9.72 12.47 22.65
C PRO A 23 -10.83 11.43 22.58
N VAL A 24 -10.44 10.19 22.29
CA VAL A 24 -11.33 9.03 22.19
C VAL A 24 -11.15 8.16 23.41
N GLU A 25 -12.20 7.99 24.21
CA GLU A 25 -12.20 6.98 25.28
C GLU A 25 -12.03 5.59 24.66
N TYR A 26 -11.26 4.72 25.29
CA TYR A 26 -11.09 3.32 24.97
C TYR A 26 -10.85 2.53 26.26
N ASP A 27 -11.83 1.71 26.64
CA ASP A 27 -11.87 1.03 27.94
C ASP A 27 -11.60 2.00 29.11
N SER A 28 -10.50 1.79 29.84
CA SER A 28 -10.10 2.63 30.97
C SER A 28 -9.09 3.73 30.60
N VAL A 29 -8.81 3.95 29.32
CA VAL A 29 -7.82 4.94 28.85
C VAL A 29 -8.44 5.96 27.89
N LEU A 30 -7.81 7.14 27.84
CA LEU A 30 -8.16 8.20 26.91
C LEU A 30 -7.09 8.28 25.82
N LEU A 31 -7.48 8.07 24.57
CA LEU A 31 -6.58 8.07 23.42
C LEU A 31 -6.61 9.43 22.71
N ALA A 32 -5.45 9.96 22.38
CA ALA A 32 -5.29 11.17 21.59
C ALA A 32 -4.33 10.92 20.41
N ASP A 33 -4.20 11.91 19.54
CA ASP A 33 -3.28 11.86 18.41
C ASP A 33 -1.83 11.62 18.88
N GLY A 34 -1.18 10.65 18.25
CA GLY A 34 0.19 10.23 18.59
C GLY A 34 1.27 11.22 18.15
N GLY A 35 0.93 12.26 17.39
CA GLY A 35 1.85 13.26 16.85
C GLY A 35 2.69 13.96 17.92
N LEU A 36 2.17 14.10 19.15
CA LEU A 36 2.94 14.65 20.28
C LEU A 36 4.16 13.80 20.66
N VAL A 37 4.13 12.50 20.40
CA VAL A 37 5.10 11.52 20.93
C VAL A 37 5.78 10.72 19.82
N ALA A 38 5.12 10.51 18.69
CA ALA A 38 5.63 9.66 17.62
C ALA A 38 4.97 10.02 16.27
N ASN A 39 5.09 11.27 15.83
CA ASN A 39 4.56 11.72 14.52
C ASN A 39 5.26 11.00 13.35
N ILE A 40 6.55 10.68 13.52
CA ILE A 40 7.31 9.80 12.61
C ILE A 40 7.75 8.57 13.43
N PRO A 41 6.93 7.51 13.54
CA PRO A 41 7.12 6.43 14.52
C PRO A 41 8.09 5.34 14.03
N VAL A 42 9.34 5.71 13.73
CA VAL A 42 10.32 4.78 13.13
C VAL A 42 10.72 3.67 14.09
N SER A 43 10.95 3.99 15.36
CA SER A 43 11.27 3.01 16.41
C SER A 43 10.16 1.98 16.60
N ILE A 44 8.90 2.41 16.54
CA ILE A 44 7.73 1.54 16.59
C ILE A 44 7.66 0.67 15.33
N ALA A 45 7.88 1.23 14.13
CA ALA A 45 7.88 0.44 12.90
C ALA A 45 8.93 -0.68 12.94
N ARG A 46 10.12 -0.41 13.50
CA ARG A 46 11.19 -1.41 13.70
C ARG A 46 10.79 -2.52 14.67
N SER A 47 9.95 -2.26 15.67
CA SER A 47 9.51 -3.34 16.58
C SER A 47 8.56 -4.34 15.91
N TYR A 48 8.00 -4.01 14.74
CA TYR A 48 7.13 -4.90 13.98
C TYR A 48 7.82 -5.63 12.83
N SER A 49 9.03 -5.21 12.43
CA SER A 49 9.71 -5.79 11.26
C SER A 49 11.22 -5.58 11.30
N ASP A 50 11.96 -6.63 10.97
CA ASP A 50 13.42 -6.60 10.76
C ASP A 50 13.80 -6.08 9.35
N GLY A 51 12.83 -5.70 8.53
CA GLY A 51 13.03 -5.16 7.20
C GLY A 51 13.58 -3.73 7.17
N LEU A 52 13.82 -3.22 5.95
CA LEU A 52 14.15 -1.81 5.75
C LEU A 52 12.98 -0.92 6.14
N VAL A 53 13.24 0.12 6.93
CA VAL A 53 12.23 1.10 7.32
C VAL A 53 12.36 2.36 6.49
N VAL A 54 11.29 2.68 5.75
CA VAL A 54 11.15 3.93 5.00
C VAL A 54 10.28 4.89 5.81
N ALA A 55 10.84 6.01 6.23
CA ALA A 55 10.10 7.06 6.93
C ALA A 55 9.70 8.16 5.95
N VAL A 56 8.48 8.68 6.08
CA VAL A 56 8.01 9.85 5.31
C VAL A 56 7.79 11.00 6.28
N ASN A 57 8.53 12.09 6.08
CA ASN A 57 8.40 13.31 6.86
C ASN A 57 7.70 14.41 6.05
N SER A 58 6.40 14.57 6.26
CA SER A 58 5.60 15.66 5.68
C SER A 58 5.18 16.70 6.72
N THR A 59 5.94 16.85 7.82
CA THR A 59 5.57 17.78 8.89
C THR A 59 5.83 19.22 8.47
N SER A 60 4.87 20.10 8.74
CA SER A 60 5.00 21.53 8.49
C SER A 60 6.17 22.16 9.24
N PRO A 61 6.80 23.21 8.67
CA PRO A 61 7.80 23.97 9.40
C PRO A 61 7.17 24.69 10.60
N LEU A 62 8.04 25.14 11.52
CA LEU A 62 7.61 25.98 12.63
C LEU A 62 7.07 27.32 12.12
N ASN A 63 6.09 27.89 12.82
CA ASN A 63 5.55 29.19 12.43
C ASN A 63 6.64 30.26 12.49
N PRO A 64 6.72 31.15 11.48
CA PRO A 64 7.63 32.28 11.50
C PRO A 64 7.20 33.28 12.58
N LYS A 65 8.16 34.09 13.06
CA LYS A 65 7.97 34.99 14.20
C LYS A 65 6.79 35.95 14.00
N GLU A 66 6.56 36.37 12.77
CA GLU A 66 5.53 37.33 12.36
C GLU A 66 4.12 36.78 12.59
N ASN A 67 3.96 35.45 12.59
CA ASN A 67 2.68 34.76 12.77
C ASN A 67 2.37 34.47 14.25
N LEU A 68 3.34 34.63 15.16
CA LEU A 68 3.21 34.33 16.61
C LEU A 68 2.44 35.42 17.40
N LYS A 69 1.44 36.04 16.78
CA LYS A 69 0.65 37.14 17.36
C LYS A 69 -0.62 36.67 18.05
N TYR A 70 -1.07 35.46 17.74
CA TYR A 70 -2.33 34.92 18.23
C TYR A 70 -2.09 33.81 19.27
N PRO A 71 -2.85 33.77 20.38
CA PRO A 71 -2.68 32.77 21.43
C PRO A 71 -2.73 31.31 20.94
N TRP A 72 -3.59 31.00 19.98
CA TRP A 72 -3.70 29.65 19.41
C TRP A 72 -2.47 29.27 18.56
N VAL A 73 -1.86 30.22 17.85
CA VAL A 73 -0.62 29.99 17.10
C VAL A 73 0.56 29.78 18.05
N LEU A 74 0.60 30.53 19.16
CA LEU A 74 1.59 30.31 20.21
C LEU A 74 1.43 28.93 20.87
N ALA A 75 0.19 28.51 21.15
CA ALA A 75 -0.10 27.19 21.71
C ALA A 75 0.35 26.05 20.76
N ASP A 76 0.05 26.17 19.46
CA ASP A 76 0.56 25.26 18.43
C ASP A 76 2.10 25.25 18.41
N GLN A 77 2.74 26.42 18.42
CA GLN A 77 4.20 26.53 18.42
C GLN A 77 4.85 25.85 19.63
N PHE A 78 4.25 25.95 20.83
CA PHE A 78 4.76 25.29 22.04
C PHE A 78 4.78 23.77 21.94
N VAL A 79 3.85 23.19 21.17
CA VAL A 79 3.81 21.75 20.88
C VAL A 79 4.71 21.38 19.71
N SER A 80 4.73 22.19 18.66
CA SER A 80 5.47 21.91 17.43
C SER A 80 6.99 21.91 17.61
N ILE A 81 7.54 22.74 18.51
CA ILE A 81 8.99 22.78 18.80
C ILE A 81 9.52 21.45 19.35
N PRO A 82 8.99 20.89 20.48
CA PRO A 82 9.47 19.61 20.99
C PRO A 82 9.16 18.45 20.03
N MET A 83 8.00 18.48 19.36
CA MET A 83 7.64 17.48 18.35
C MET A 83 8.68 17.43 17.22
N LYS A 84 9.13 18.59 16.70
CA LYS A 84 10.16 18.65 15.66
C LYS A 84 11.45 17.95 16.09
N LYS A 85 11.92 18.18 17.32
CA LYS A 85 13.14 17.53 17.84
C LYS A 85 12.99 16.01 17.93
N LEU A 86 11.80 15.53 18.29
CA LEU A 86 11.51 14.10 18.37
C LEU A 86 11.46 13.46 16.98
N ASN A 87 10.81 14.13 16.04
CA ASN A 87 10.75 13.72 14.64
C ASN A 87 12.14 13.64 14.02
N GLU A 88 13.02 14.62 14.29
CA GLU A 88 14.42 14.58 13.84
C GLU A 88 15.22 13.40 14.42
N LYS A 89 14.93 12.99 15.66
CA LYS A 89 15.55 11.80 16.27
C LYS A 89 15.05 10.52 15.62
N GLU A 90 13.73 10.38 15.47
CA GLU A 90 13.11 9.21 14.86
C GLU A 90 13.50 9.06 13.38
N ALA A 91 13.51 10.16 12.62
CA ALA A 91 13.89 10.15 11.21
C ALA A 91 15.30 9.61 10.97
N LYS A 92 16.24 9.81 11.92
CA LYS A 92 17.61 9.27 11.86
C LYS A 92 17.66 7.75 12.03
N LEU A 93 16.63 7.13 12.60
CA LEU A 93 16.54 5.68 12.74
C LEU A 93 16.08 4.99 11.45
N ALA A 94 15.60 5.75 10.46
CA ALA A 94 15.08 5.19 9.22
C ALA A 94 16.22 4.75 8.29
N ASP A 95 15.99 3.70 7.52
CA ASP A 95 16.94 3.29 6.49
C ASP A 95 16.92 4.26 5.31
N VAL A 96 15.75 4.81 5.00
CA VAL A 96 15.53 5.82 3.97
C VAL A 96 14.51 6.82 4.49
N LEU A 97 14.83 8.11 4.39
CA LEU A 97 13.93 9.21 4.70
C LEU A 97 13.41 9.84 3.41
N VAL A 98 12.09 9.94 3.28
CA VAL A 98 11.41 10.70 2.24
C VAL A 98 10.94 12.01 2.86
N GLN A 99 11.49 13.13 2.41
CA GLN A 99 11.09 14.44 2.90
C GLN A 99 10.74 15.36 1.71
N PRO A 100 9.45 15.50 1.36
CA PRO A 100 9.03 16.43 0.32
C PRO A 100 9.26 17.88 0.73
N GLU A 101 9.67 18.70 -0.25
CA GLU A 101 9.79 20.15 -0.10
C GLU A 101 8.40 20.79 -0.15
N ILE A 102 7.78 20.95 1.03
CA ILE A 102 6.43 21.51 1.17
C ILE A 102 6.41 23.03 1.41
N GLY A 103 7.58 23.69 1.49
CA GLY A 103 7.69 25.12 1.78
C GLY A 103 7.02 25.49 3.11
N ASP A 104 6.25 26.59 3.11
CA ASP A 104 5.53 27.09 4.29
C ASP A 104 4.12 26.50 4.47
N LYS A 105 3.84 25.36 3.82
CA LYS A 105 2.53 24.70 3.91
C LYS A 105 2.27 24.17 5.31
N ASN A 106 1.16 24.60 5.91
CA ASN A 106 0.68 24.09 7.18
C ASN A 106 -0.37 22.97 6.99
N SER A 107 -0.64 22.21 8.04
CA SER A 107 -1.58 21.08 8.05
C SER A 107 -3.06 21.45 7.78
N GLY A 108 -3.41 22.74 7.88
CA GLY A 108 -4.75 23.26 7.59
C GLY A 108 -4.88 23.90 6.20
N ASP A 109 -3.81 23.99 5.41
CA ASP A 109 -3.82 24.59 4.08
C ASP A 109 -4.10 23.51 3.01
N PHE A 110 -5.33 23.49 2.52
CA PHE A 110 -5.79 22.58 1.46
C PHE A 110 -5.69 23.18 0.05
N SER A 111 -4.85 24.19 -0.16
CA SER A 111 -4.58 24.75 -1.49
C SER A 111 -3.30 24.17 -2.11
N GLY A 112 -3.25 24.11 -3.45
CA GLY A 112 -2.03 23.74 -4.17
C GLY A 112 -1.66 22.24 -4.11
N PHE A 113 -2.66 21.36 -4.06
CA PHE A 113 -2.46 19.91 -4.00
C PHE A 113 -1.54 19.37 -5.10
N ASP A 114 -1.68 19.82 -6.35
CA ASP A 114 -0.85 19.33 -7.45
C ASP A 114 0.64 19.57 -7.21
N SER A 115 0.99 20.73 -6.65
CA SER A 115 2.38 21.05 -6.29
C SER A 115 2.90 20.16 -5.17
N LEU A 116 2.07 19.88 -4.16
CA LEU A 116 2.43 18.99 -3.05
C LEU A 116 2.58 17.54 -3.50
N ILE A 117 1.71 17.07 -4.39
CA ILE A 117 1.80 15.75 -5.01
C ILE A 117 3.11 15.62 -5.79
N ASN A 118 3.46 16.63 -6.61
CA ASN A 118 4.72 16.63 -7.34
C ASN A 118 5.93 16.63 -6.41
N ALA A 119 5.96 17.46 -5.36
CA ALA A 119 7.04 17.47 -4.38
C ALA A 119 7.19 16.10 -3.68
N GLY A 120 6.07 15.46 -3.34
CA GLY A 120 6.02 14.08 -2.84
C GLY A 120 6.60 13.06 -3.82
N TYR A 121 6.23 13.17 -5.10
CA TYR A 121 6.70 12.29 -6.15
C TYR A 121 8.20 12.43 -6.40
N GLU A 122 8.73 13.65 -6.43
CA GLU A 122 10.16 13.93 -6.60
C GLU A 122 10.97 13.36 -5.43
N ALA A 123 10.58 13.66 -4.19
CA ALA A 123 11.24 13.14 -3.00
C ALA A 123 11.16 11.60 -2.92
N GLY A 124 10.00 11.03 -3.24
CA GLY A 124 9.80 9.58 -3.30
C GLY A 124 10.66 8.91 -4.38
N SER A 125 10.76 9.53 -5.55
CA SER A 125 11.58 9.01 -6.66
C SER A 125 13.08 9.03 -6.32
N ALA A 126 13.57 10.10 -5.70
CA ALA A 126 14.95 10.17 -5.21
C ALA A 126 15.23 9.10 -4.16
N ALA A 127 14.33 8.94 -3.19
CA ALA A 127 14.43 7.91 -2.16
C ALA A 127 14.36 6.48 -2.74
N ALA A 128 13.58 6.24 -3.79
CA ALA A 128 13.48 4.94 -4.44
C ALA A 128 14.81 4.46 -5.02
N VAL A 129 15.66 5.37 -5.53
CA VAL A 129 17.01 5.04 -6.00
C VAL A 129 17.89 4.54 -4.84
N ILE A 130 17.84 5.24 -3.70
CA ILE A 130 18.60 4.87 -2.50
C ILE A 130 18.11 3.52 -1.95
N LEU A 131 16.79 3.35 -1.87
CA LEU A 131 16.15 2.12 -1.41
C LEU A 131 16.53 0.95 -2.31
N LYS A 132 16.51 1.13 -3.63
CA LYS A 132 16.96 0.11 -4.58
C LYS A 132 18.41 -0.28 -4.31
N GLY A 133 19.32 0.67 -4.09
CA GLY A 133 20.71 0.37 -3.75
C GLY A 133 20.86 -0.46 -2.47
N LYS A 134 20.06 -0.15 -1.44
CA LYS A 134 20.03 -0.94 -0.20
C LYS A 134 19.50 -2.36 -0.43
N ILE A 135 18.43 -2.51 -1.20
CA ILE A 135 17.87 -3.82 -1.58
C ILE A 135 18.89 -4.61 -2.40
N ASP A 136 19.53 -3.98 -3.39
CA ASP A 136 20.58 -4.58 -4.22
C ASP A 136 21.70 -5.15 -3.32
N SER A 137 22.15 -4.36 -2.33
CA SER A 137 23.18 -4.77 -1.38
C SER A 137 22.75 -5.92 -0.47
N LEU A 138 21.50 -5.92 0.01
CA LEU A 138 20.98 -7.01 0.84
C LEU A 138 20.89 -8.32 0.04
N ILE A 139 20.40 -8.24 -1.20
CA ILE A 139 20.29 -9.39 -2.09
C ILE A 139 21.67 -9.97 -2.38
N THR A 140 22.65 -9.14 -2.78
CA THR A 140 23.99 -9.63 -3.10
C THR A 140 24.70 -10.21 -1.87
N THR A 141 24.51 -9.63 -0.68
CA THR A 141 25.08 -10.14 0.57
C THR A 141 24.42 -11.46 1.02
N SER A 142 23.15 -11.67 0.68
CA SER A 142 22.44 -12.93 0.95
C SER A 142 22.87 -14.09 0.05
N PHE A 143 23.72 -13.83 -0.97
CA PHE A 143 24.21 -14.87 -1.86
C PHE A 143 25.13 -15.85 -1.10
N ALA A 144 24.64 -17.08 -0.92
CA ALA A 144 25.36 -18.11 -0.14
C ALA A 144 26.61 -18.68 -0.84
N GLY A 145 26.76 -18.46 -2.15
CA GLY A 145 27.86 -19.00 -2.94
C GLY A 145 29.14 -18.16 -2.86
N LYS A 146 30.26 -18.73 -3.34
CA LYS A 146 31.50 -17.96 -3.52
C LYS A 146 31.31 -16.96 -4.66
N ASP A 147 31.25 -15.67 -4.32
CA ASP A 147 31.02 -14.58 -5.29
C ASP A 147 32.22 -14.37 -6.23
N SER A 148 32.31 -15.25 -7.23
CA SER A 148 33.42 -15.29 -8.19
C SER A 148 33.12 -14.39 -9.39
N VAL A 149 34.17 -13.77 -9.94
CA VAL A 149 34.08 -12.99 -11.17
C VAL A 149 34.30 -13.92 -12.37
N ILE A 150 33.36 -13.89 -13.32
CA ILE A 150 33.43 -14.66 -14.56
C ILE A 150 33.71 -13.71 -15.72
N PHE A 151 34.87 -13.88 -16.34
CA PHE A 151 35.25 -13.17 -17.56
C PHE A 151 34.77 -13.92 -18.81
N GLY A 152 34.38 -13.18 -19.84
CA GLY A 152 33.97 -13.73 -21.14
C GLY A 152 32.65 -14.52 -21.10
N LEU A 153 31.76 -14.19 -20.15
CA LEU A 153 30.43 -14.81 -20.07
C LEU A 153 29.55 -14.30 -21.21
N THR A 154 28.98 -15.23 -21.97
CA THR A 154 28.09 -14.94 -23.10
C THR A 154 26.69 -15.52 -22.88
N PRO A 155 25.61 -14.91 -23.41
CA PRO A 155 24.27 -15.46 -23.25
C PRO A 155 24.07 -16.67 -24.16
N HIS A 156 23.34 -17.68 -23.68
CA HIS A 156 22.93 -18.80 -24.52
C HIS A 156 22.05 -18.30 -25.68
N PRO A 157 22.29 -18.70 -26.95
CA PRO A 157 21.61 -18.13 -28.11
C PRO A 157 20.08 -18.23 -28.08
N GLN A 158 19.55 -19.28 -27.45
CA GLN A 158 18.10 -19.50 -27.32
C GLN A 158 17.48 -18.84 -26.08
N CYS A 159 18.24 -18.10 -25.28
CA CYS A 159 17.79 -17.52 -24.02
C CYS A 159 17.76 -15.99 -24.08
N LYS A 160 16.56 -15.41 -24.22
CA LYS A 160 16.37 -13.95 -24.26
C LYS A 160 16.76 -13.25 -22.95
N HIS A 161 16.58 -13.90 -21.80
CA HIS A 161 16.80 -13.28 -20.50
C HIS A 161 18.29 -13.18 -20.13
N ALA A 162 19.10 -14.16 -20.54
CA ALA A 162 20.54 -14.19 -20.24
C ALA A 162 21.27 -12.95 -20.78
N GLY A 163 20.92 -12.48 -21.98
CA GLY A 163 21.55 -11.30 -22.59
C GLY A 163 21.33 -10.03 -21.78
N ASN A 164 20.09 -9.82 -21.32
CA ASN A 164 19.73 -8.66 -20.49
C ASN A 164 20.39 -8.70 -19.10
N ILE A 165 20.53 -9.90 -18.52
CA ILE A 165 21.20 -10.05 -17.23
C ILE A 165 22.68 -9.71 -17.37
N ILE A 166 23.35 -10.26 -18.38
CA ILE A 166 24.78 -10.02 -18.63
C ILE A 166 25.02 -8.53 -18.89
N SER A 167 24.24 -7.89 -19.76
CA SER A 167 24.46 -6.48 -20.11
C SER A 167 24.34 -5.52 -18.92
N LYS A 168 23.48 -5.84 -17.94
CA LYS A 168 23.31 -5.04 -16.72
C LYS A 168 24.37 -5.28 -15.65
N THR A 169 25.10 -6.40 -15.73
CA THR A 169 25.97 -6.89 -14.65
C THR A 169 27.44 -6.86 -15.01
N ILE A 170 27.80 -6.66 -16.29
CA ILE A 170 29.19 -6.50 -16.71
C ILE A 170 29.80 -5.27 -16.04
N SER A 171 30.90 -5.48 -15.31
CA SER A 171 31.73 -4.42 -14.74
C SER A 171 33.20 -4.83 -14.81
N GLY A 172 34.07 -3.95 -15.30
CA GLY A 172 35.51 -4.25 -15.44
C GLY A 172 35.83 -5.45 -16.34
N GLY A 173 34.95 -5.79 -17.30
CA GLY A 173 35.12 -6.92 -18.23
C GLY A 173 34.70 -8.30 -17.69
N GLY A 174 34.19 -8.37 -16.45
CA GLY A 174 33.66 -9.60 -15.84
C GLY A 174 32.29 -9.40 -15.23
N VAL A 175 31.66 -10.51 -14.83
CA VAL A 175 30.36 -10.54 -14.17
C VAL A 175 30.49 -11.29 -12.84
N LYS A 176 30.02 -10.71 -11.74
CA LYS A 176 29.93 -11.39 -10.44
C LYS A 176 28.72 -12.30 -10.36
N LEU A 177 28.85 -13.42 -9.63
CA LEU A 177 27.74 -14.35 -9.42
C LEU A 177 26.62 -13.73 -8.59
N SER A 178 26.96 -12.92 -7.58
CA SER A 178 25.97 -12.20 -6.76
C SER A 178 25.15 -11.19 -7.58
N ASP A 179 25.75 -10.56 -8.59
CA ASP A 179 25.07 -9.65 -9.51
C ASP A 179 24.10 -10.40 -10.43
N ILE A 180 24.49 -11.58 -10.95
CA ILE A 180 23.58 -12.46 -11.71
C ILE A 180 22.42 -12.90 -10.81
N TYR A 181 22.71 -13.34 -9.58
CA TYR A 181 21.70 -13.75 -8.61
C TYR A 181 20.68 -12.63 -8.33
N ARG A 182 21.15 -11.39 -8.15
CA ARG A 182 20.29 -10.23 -7.99
C ARG A 182 19.35 -10.02 -9.18
N GLU A 183 19.87 -10.06 -10.41
CA GLU A 183 19.03 -9.88 -11.59
C GLU A 183 18.04 -11.03 -11.80
N LEU A 184 18.38 -12.26 -11.37
CA LEU A 184 17.45 -13.40 -11.39
C LEU A 184 16.29 -13.19 -10.41
N ILE A 185 16.56 -12.68 -9.20
CA ILE A 185 15.50 -12.30 -8.24
C ILE A 185 14.60 -11.22 -8.84
N TYR A 186 15.18 -10.18 -9.46
CA TYR A 186 14.36 -9.16 -10.10
C TYR A 186 13.53 -9.69 -11.25
N LEU A 187 14.08 -10.62 -12.04
CA LEU A 187 13.34 -11.29 -13.08
C LEU A 187 12.16 -12.06 -12.47
N GLU A 188 12.38 -12.90 -11.45
CA GLU A 188 11.33 -13.66 -10.77
C GLU A 188 10.20 -12.74 -10.27
N LYS A 189 10.53 -11.65 -9.58
CA LYS A 189 9.56 -10.71 -9.02
C LYS A 189 8.80 -9.89 -10.06
N SER A 190 9.29 -9.77 -11.29
CA SER A 190 8.68 -8.92 -12.34
C SER A 190 8.02 -9.70 -13.48
N SER A 191 8.29 -11.00 -13.61
CA SER A 191 7.91 -11.81 -14.78
C SER A 191 6.75 -12.77 -14.54
N GLY A 192 6.33 -12.96 -13.29
CA GLY A 192 5.22 -13.87 -12.97
C GLY A 192 5.53 -15.34 -13.24
N PHE A 193 6.81 -15.71 -13.34
CA PHE A 193 7.24 -17.11 -13.44
C PHE A 193 7.10 -17.82 -12.10
N GLU A 194 6.92 -19.14 -12.14
CA GLU A 194 6.89 -20.01 -10.97
C GLU A 194 8.29 -20.24 -10.42
N GLU A 195 9.23 -20.50 -11.33
CA GLU A 195 10.61 -20.81 -10.99
C GLU A 195 11.52 -20.23 -12.08
N ILE A 196 12.75 -19.89 -11.72
CA ILE A 196 13.78 -19.53 -12.69
C ILE A 196 15.04 -20.32 -12.39
N LYS A 197 15.46 -21.17 -13.33
CA LYS A 197 16.72 -21.90 -13.25
C LYS A 197 17.78 -21.19 -14.06
N ALA A 198 18.99 -21.11 -13.54
CA ALA A 198 20.12 -20.54 -14.25
C ALA A 198 21.32 -21.47 -14.18
N TYR A 199 21.99 -21.63 -15.32
CA TYR A 199 23.14 -22.51 -15.47
C TYR A 199 24.27 -21.75 -16.12
N ILE A 200 25.48 -21.94 -15.60
CA ILE A 200 26.71 -21.49 -16.23
C ILE A 200 27.52 -22.73 -16.58
N PHE A 201 27.86 -22.87 -17.85
CA PHE A 201 28.66 -23.99 -18.34
C PHE A 201 29.62 -23.53 -19.44
N THR A 202 30.59 -24.37 -19.76
CA THR A 202 31.55 -24.13 -20.83
C THR A 202 31.15 -24.94 -22.05
N GLU A 203 30.97 -24.30 -23.20
CA GLU A 203 30.74 -25.00 -24.48
C GLU A 203 32.01 -25.70 -24.97
N LYS A 204 31.86 -26.59 -25.96
CA LYS A 204 32.98 -27.36 -26.54
C LYS A 204 34.10 -26.49 -27.12
N ASP A 205 33.79 -25.26 -27.51
CA ASP A 205 34.73 -24.28 -28.03
C ASP A 205 35.40 -23.41 -26.94
N GLY A 206 35.15 -23.71 -25.65
CA GLY A 206 35.74 -23.02 -24.51
C GLY A 206 35.00 -21.76 -24.06
N ARG A 207 33.92 -21.35 -24.74
CA ARG A 207 33.12 -20.19 -24.31
C ARG A 207 32.32 -20.51 -23.05
N LYS A 208 32.30 -19.58 -22.10
CA LYS A 208 31.43 -19.65 -20.92
C LYS A 208 30.06 -19.07 -21.27
N VAL A 209 29.01 -19.83 -20.99
CA VAL A 209 27.65 -19.50 -21.40
C VAL A 209 26.72 -19.47 -20.20
N LEU A 210 25.90 -18.42 -20.09
CA LEU A 210 24.77 -18.33 -19.16
C LEU A 210 23.49 -18.75 -19.87
N LYS A 211 22.80 -19.76 -19.31
CA LYS A 211 21.46 -20.18 -19.73
C LYS A 211 20.48 -19.90 -18.61
N VAL A 212 19.38 -19.22 -18.91
CA VAL A 212 18.28 -18.95 -17.95
C VAL A 212 17.00 -19.59 -18.49
N GLU A 213 16.39 -20.43 -17.67
CA GLU A 213 15.21 -21.24 -17.99
C GLU A 213 14.09 -20.89 -17.00
N PRO A 214 13.18 -19.97 -17.37
CA PRO A 214 11.98 -19.72 -16.59
C PRO A 214 10.98 -20.86 -16.75
N VAL A 215 10.29 -21.21 -15.66
CA VAL A 215 9.18 -22.14 -15.60
C VAL A 215 7.90 -21.32 -15.37
N ASN A 216 6.94 -21.44 -16.26
CA ASN A 216 5.65 -20.79 -16.12
C ASN A 216 4.77 -21.54 -15.13
N TYR A 217 3.93 -20.83 -14.39
CA TYR A 217 2.82 -21.47 -13.69
C TYR A 217 1.87 -22.17 -14.68
N PRO A 218 1.06 -23.14 -14.20
CA PRO A 218 -0.03 -23.71 -14.98
C PRO A 218 -0.96 -22.64 -15.55
N VAL A 219 -1.56 -22.95 -16.69
CA VAL A 219 -2.50 -22.05 -17.38
C VAL A 219 -3.80 -21.94 -16.60
N VAL A 220 -4.36 -20.73 -16.54
CA VAL A 220 -5.71 -20.49 -16.02
C VAL A 220 -6.73 -20.85 -17.10
N TRP A 221 -7.38 -21.99 -16.99
CA TRP A 221 -8.38 -22.47 -17.96
C TRP A 221 -9.79 -21.96 -17.67
N GLY A 222 -10.11 -21.75 -16.39
CA GLY A 222 -11.43 -21.28 -15.96
C GLY A 222 -11.29 -20.21 -14.88
N VAL A 223 -12.16 -19.20 -14.93
CA VAL A 223 -12.26 -18.17 -13.90
C VAL A 223 -13.67 -18.18 -13.36
N ARG A 224 -13.82 -18.62 -12.11
CA ARG A 224 -15.06 -18.52 -11.34
C ARG A 224 -14.98 -17.33 -10.41
N ILE A 225 -15.98 -16.47 -10.51
CA ILE A 225 -16.14 -15.32 -9.62
C ILE A 225 -17.43 -15.52 -8.84
N ARG A 226 -17.34 -15.39 -7.52
CA ARG A 226 -18.46 -15.41 -6.60
C ARG A 226 -18.59 -14.07 -5.91
N ILE A 227 -19.84 -13.67 -5.68
CA ILE A 227 -20.19 -12.55 -4.82
C ILE A 227 -21.14 -13.10 -3.78
N ASP A 228 -20.78 -12.98 -2.50
CA ASP A 228 -21.55 -13.48 -1.37
C ASP A 228 -21.91 -14.98 -1.51
N GLY A 229 -20.96 -15.76 -2.02
CA GLY A 229 -21.09 -17.20 -2.24
C GLY A 229 -21.84 -17.63 -3.50
N THR A 230 -22.37 -16.70 -4.29
CA THR A 230 -23.09 -16.99 -5.53
C THR A 230 -22.22 -16.70 -6.75
N ASP A 231 -22.17 -17.63 -7.71
CA ASP A 231 -21.47 -17.42 -8.99
C ASP A 231 -22.04 -16.18 -9.70
N SER A 232 -21.21 -15.17 -9.87
CA SER A 232 -21.58 -13.89 -10.47
C SER A 232 -20.34 -13.28 -11.12
N LEU A 233 -20.39 -13.15 -12.44
CA LEU A 233 -19.36 -12.45 -13.21
C LEU A 233 -19.80 -10.99 -13.37
N PRO A 234 -19.10 -10.01 -12.75
CA PRO A 234 -19.42 -8.61 -12.95
C PRO A 234 -19.38 -8.26 -14.43
N THR A 235 -20.39 -7.55 -14.93
CA THR A 235 -20.47 -7.11 -16.32
C THR A 235 -19.18 -6.41 -16.71
N GLY A 236 -18.53 -6.80 -17.82
CA GLY A 236 -17.28 -6.18 -18.27
C GLY A 236 -16.06 -6.42 -17.39
N ALA A 237 -16.06 -7.48 -16.57
CA ALA A 237 -14.85 -7.98 -15.94
C ALA A 237 -13.85 -8.45 -17.03
N PRO A 238 -12.58 -8.02 -17.00
CA PRO A 238 -11.62 -8.31 -18.07
C PRO A 238 -11.00 -9.71 -17.91
N VAL A 239 -11.83 -10.76 -18.00
CA VAL A 239 -11.43 -12.16 -17.76
C VAL A 239 -10.31 -12.60 -18.71
N GLU A 240 -10.27 -12.05 -19.92
CA GLU A 240 -9.22 -12.23 -20.92
C GLU A 240 -7.82 -11.79 -20.44
N MET A 241 -7.75 -11.01 -19.37
CA MET A 241 -6.50 -10.61 -18.74
C MET A 241 -5.75 -11.83 -18.17
N ILE A 242 -6.47 -12.82 -17.65
CA ILE A 242 -5.90 -14.01 -16.99
C ILE A 242 -6.27 -15.34 -17.67
N SER A 243 -7.44 -15.45 -18.29
CA SER A 243 -7.91 -16.70 -18.89
C SER A 243 -7.07 -17.09 -20.11
N GLY A 244 -6.76 -18.39 -20.23
CA GLY A 244 -5.94 -18.96 -21.29
C GLY A 244 -4.45 -18.58 -21.22
N LYS A 245 -4.01 -17.93 -20.14
CA LYS A 245 -2.62 -17.51 -19.92
C LYS A 245 -2.03 -18.25 -18.72
N PRO A 246 -0.70 -18.44 -18.65
CA PRO A 246 -0.05 -18.87 -17.43
C PRO A 246 -0.50 -18.00 -16.25
N PHE A 247 -0.81 -18.63 -15.13
CA PHE A 247 -1.11 -17.90 -13.91
C PHE A 247 0.05 -16.95 -13.56
N SER A 248 -0.27 -15.73 -13.16
CA SER A 248 0.70 -14.74 -12.73
C SER A 248 0.14 -13.99 -11.53
N PRO A 249 0.78 -14.05 -10.35
CA PRO A 249 0.32 -13.33 -9.17
C PRO A 249 0.11 -11.83 -9.43
N LEU A 250 1.01 -11.19 -10.18
CA LEU A 250 0.95 -9.76 -10.50
C LEU A 250 -0.26 -9.41 -11.37
N THR A 251 -0.47 -10.21 -12.42
CA THR A 251 -1.60 -10.03 -13.33
C THR A 251 -2.91 -10.30 -12.59
N THR A 252 -2.96 -11.33 -11.76
CA THR A 252 -4.13 -11.66 -10.93
C THR A 252 -4.47 -10.55 -9.93
N ILE A 253 -3.48 -9.98 -9.22
CA ILE A 253 -3.71 -8.85 -8.31
C ILE A 253 -4.27 -7.65 -9.08
N THR A 254 -3.72 -7.37 -10.26
CA THR A 254 -4.18 -6.24 -11.08
C THR A 254 -5.60 -6.47 -11.61
N PHE A 255 -5.92 -7.70 -12.00
CA PHE A 255 -7.27 -8.13 -12.39
C PHE A 255 -8.26 -7.92 -11.24
N ILE A 256 -7.96 -8.43 -10.04
CA ILE A 256 -8.80 -8.26 -8.84
C ILE A 256 -9.00 -6.78 -8.51
N LYS A 257 -7.93 -5.98 -8.51
CA LYS A 257 -8.00 -4.53 -8.25
C LYS A 257 -8.90 -3.82 -9.26
N THR A 258 -8.87 -4.23 -10.52
CA THR A 258 -9.71 -3.66 -11.58
C THR A 258 -11.19 -3.92 -11.29
N ILE A 259 -11.54 -5.15 -10.87
CA ILE A 259 -12.91 -5.49 -10.45
C ILE A 259 -13.33 -4.66 -9.24
N ILE A 260 -12.53 -4.65 -8.16
CA ILE A 260 -12.86 -3.89 -6.93
C ILE A 260 -13.04 -2.40 -7.24
N LYS A 261 -12.13 -1.81 -8.02
CA LYS A 261 -12.19 -0.41 -8.41
C LYS A 261 -13.49 -0.12 -9.16
N LYS A 262 -13.86 -0.97 -10.11
CA LYS A 262 -15.11 -0.83 -10.87
C LYS A 262 -16.34 -0.89 -9.96
N MET A 263 -16.46 -1.93 -9.13
CA MET A 263 -17.61 -2.10 -8.23
C MET A 263 -17.77 -0.92 -7.27
N ARG A 264 -16.66 -0.37 -6.76
CA ARG A 264 -16.67 0.82 -5.89
C ARG A 264 -17.06 2.09 -6.62
N LEU A 265 -16.69 2.24 -7.89
CA LEU A 265 -17.14 3.37 -8.73
C LEU A 265 -18.64 3.31 -9.03
N GLU A 266 -19.20 2.11 -9.09
CA GLU A 266 -20.65 1.89 -9.26
C GLU A 266 -21.46 2.12 -7.97
N GLY A 267 -20.80 2.37 -6.83
CA GLY A 267 -21.43 2.75 -5.56
C GLY A 267 -21.15 1.79 -4.40
N ASN A 268 -20.70 0.56 -4.67
CA ASN A 268 -20.49 -0.50 -3.69
C ASN A 268 -19.22 -0.25 -2.85
N ALA A 269 -19.29 0.64 -1.87
CA ALA A 269 -18.10 1.15 -1.16
C ALA A 269 -17.36 0.08 -0.36
N LEU A 270 -18.08 -0.87 0.23
CA LEU A 270 -17.50 -1.94 1.05
C LEU A 270 -17.11 -3.17 0.23
N PHE A 271 -17.32 -3.17 -1.09
CA PHE A 271 -16.95 -4.30 -1.94
C PHE A 271 -15.46 -4.62 -1.81
N ALA A 272 -15.14 -5.88 -1.53
CA ALA A 272 -13.77 -6.34 -1.37
C ALA A 272 -13.62 -7.84 -1.60
N LEU A 273 -12.40 -8.26 -1.93
CA LEU A 273 -12.02 -9.66 -2.03
C LEU A 273 -12.07 -10.31 -0.64
N LYS A 274 -12.76 -11.46 -0.53
CA LYS A 274 -12.76 -12.33 0.63
C LYS A 274 -11.72 -13.43 0.51
N ASN A 275 -11.66 -14.08 -0.66
CA ASN A 275 -10.72 -15.15 -0.92
C ASN A 275 -10.32 -15.20 -2.40
N ALA A 276 -9.10 -15.66 -2.67
CA ALA A 276 -8.63 -15.99 -4.01
C ALA A 276 -7.86 -17.32 -3.95
N ALA A 277 -8.21 -18.25 -4.83
CA ALA A 277 -7.57 -19.56 -4.92
C ALA A 277 -7.34 -19.95 -6.38
N PHE A 278 -6.20 -20.58 -6.64
CA PHE A 278 -5.87 -21.15 -7.94
C PHE A 278 -5.61 -22.65 -7.77
N ASN A 279 -6.41 -23.48 -8.45
CA ASN A 279 -6.17 -24.91 -8.51
C ASN A 279 -5.18 -25.21 -9.65
N ARG A 280 -4.01 -25.73 -9.29
CA ARG A 280 -2.90 -25.98 -10.20
C ARG A 280 -3.15 -27.15 -11.15
N GLU A 281 -3.96 -28.12 -10.74
CA GLU A 281 -4.26 -29.32 -11.52
C GLU A 281 -5.36 -29.05 -12.54
N SER A 282 -6.45 -28.41 -12.13
CA SER A 282 -7.56 -28.08 -13.03
C SER A 282 -7.33 -26.80 -13.82
N GLY A 283 -6.44 -25.92 -13.36
CA GLY A 283 -6.27 -24.57 -13.91
C GLY A 283 -7.45 -23.64 -13.59
N GLU A 284 -8.28 -23.97 -12.61
CA GLU A 284 -9.43 -23.15 -12.20
C GLU A 284 -9.01 -22.07 -11.19
N MET A 285 -9.32 -20.82 -11.49
CA MET A 285 -9.18 -19.67 -10.60
C MET A 285 -10.53 -19.37 -9.95
N LEU A 286 -10.60 -19.40 -8.63
CA LEU A 286 -11.76 -19.00 -7.85
C LEU A 286 -11.47 -17.65 -7.16
N LEU A 287 -12.33 -16.68 -7.42
CA LEU A 287 -12.35 -15.39 -6.72
C LEU A 287 -13.67 -15.26 -5.97
N ASP A 288 -13.59 -15.06 -4.66
CA ASP A 288 -14.75 -14.85 -3.80
C ASP A 288 -14.71 -13.43 -3.29
N PHE A 289 -15.72 -12.66 -3.64
CA PHE A 289 -15.92 -11.29 -3.19
C PHE A 289 -17.07 -11.25 -2.21
N ASP A 290 -16.96 -10.31 -1.29
CA ASP A 290 -18.05 -9.95 -0.40
C ASP A 290 -18.64 -8.62 -0.91
N GLY A 291 -19.95 -8.63 -1.12
CA GLY A 291 -20.74 -7.54 -1.70
C GLY A 291 -20.69 -6.25 -0.90
N GLY A 292 -20.33 -6.34 0.39
CA GLY A 292 -20.25 -5.21 1.29
C GLY A 292 -21.54 -4.98 2.07
N HIS A 293 -22.16 -6.07 2.54
CA HIS A 293 -23.35 -6.00 3.39
C HIS A 293 -23.05 -5.29 4.71
N ILE A 294 -23.97 -4.42 5.10
CA ILE A 294 -23.93 -3.67 6.36
C ILE A 294 -24.23 -4.65 7.50
N GLY A 295 -23.26 -4.86 8.38
CA GLY A 295 -23.43 -5.66 9.60
C GLY A 295 -24.07 -4.86 10.73
N GLU A 296 -23.66 -3.61 10.89
CA GLU A 296 -24.14 -2.71 11.95
C GLU A 296 -24.08 -1.25 11.49
N ILE A 297 -25.10 -0.45 11.89
CA ILE A 297 -25.12 1.00 11.69
C ILE A 297 -25.00 1.72 13.04
N GLU A 298 -23.85 2.35 13.28
CA GLU A 298 -23.59 3.08 14.51
C GLU A 298 -23.72 4.60 14.28
N ILE A 299 -24.52 5.27 15.11
CA ILE A 299 -24.68 6.73 15.09
C ILE A 299 -23.93 7.34 16.26
N THR A 300 -22.97 8.22 15.96
CA THR A 300 -22.16 8.90 16.99
C THR A 300 -22.30 10.44 16.89
N GLY A 301 -22.43 11.12 18.05
CA GLY A 301 -22.53 12.59 18.14
C GLY A 301 -23.48 13.11 19.25
N HIS A 302 -23.62 14.44 19.37
CA HIS A 302 -24.39 15.09 20.46
C HIS A 302 -25.87 14.68 20.52
N VAL A 303 -26.38 14.47 21.74
CA VAL A 303 -27.52 13.62 22.14
C VAL A 303 -28.94 14.18 21.93
N ASN A 304 -29.10 15.40 21.40
CA ASN A 304 -30.40 16.10 21.44
C ASN A 304 -31.44 15.67 20.38
N THR A 305 -31.29 14.52 19.72
CA THR A 305 -32.19 14.04 18.67
C THR A 305 -32.21 12.53 18.67
N ASN A 306 -33.42 11.96 18.70
CA ASN A 306 -33.68 10.54 18.76
C ASN A 306 -33.07 9.80 17.55
N THR A 307 -32.27 8.76 17.82
CA THR A 307 -31.60 7.89 16.85
C THR A 307 -32.58 7.30 15.83
N THR A 308 -33.80 6.97 16.25
CA THR A 308 -34.86 6.44 15.39
C THR A 308 -35.28 7.42 14.30
N VAL A 309 -35.22 8.73 14.56
CA VAL A 309 -35.56 9.76 13.55
C VAL A 309 -34.49 9.82 12.47
N ILE A 310 -33.23 9.59 12.83
CA ILE A 310 -32.11 9.61 11.87
C ILE A 310 -32.06 8.34 11.04
N LEU A 311 -32.23 7.17 11.66
CA LEU A 311 -32.25 5.90 10.94
C LEU A 311 -33.39 5.86 9.93
N ARG A 312 -34.58 6.36 10.28
CA ARG A 312 -35.72 6.48 9.36
C ARG A 312 -35.44 7.37 8.14
N GLU A 313 -34.43 8.22 8.23
CA GLU A 313 -34.06 9.19 7.20
C GLU A 313 -32.95 8.71 6.27
N ILE A 314 -32.35 7.56 6.56
CA ILE A 314 -31.28 6.91 5.77
C ILE A 314 -31.94 5.82 4.92
N PRO A 315 -31.70 5.77 3.60
CA PRO A 315 -32.33 4.79 2.72
C PRO A 315 -31.61 3.43 2.72
N LEU A 316 -31.00 3.03 3.84
CA LEU A 316 -30.23 1.80 3.99
C LEU A 316 -30.40 1.24 5.41
N ASP A 317 -30.64 -0.07 5.49
CA ASP A 317 -30.79 -0.84 6.72
C ASP A 317 -29.63 -1.85 6.90
N GLU A 318 -29.53 -2.44 8.10
CA GLU A 318 -28.62 -3.57 8.33
C GLU A 318 -28.99 -4.76 7.45
N GLY A 319 -27.99 -5.37 6.82
CA GLY A 319 -28.16 -6.40 5.80
C GLY A 319 -28.18 -5.88 4.37
N ASP A 320 -28.42 -4.58 4.15
CA ASP A 320 -28.32 -4.00 2.81
C ASP A 320 -26.87 -3.89 2.35
N ILE A 321 -26.67 -3.80 1.03
CA ILE A 321 -25.36 -3.48 0.45
C ILE A 321 -25.13 -1.98 0.58
N LEU A 322 -23.96 -1.56 1.07
CA LEU A 322 -23.64 -0.14 1.19
C LEU A 322 -23.43 0.51 -0.20
N ASP A 323 -24.49 1.14 -0.72
CA ASP A 323 -24.45 1.96 -1.93
C ASP A 323 -24.32 3.46 -1.62
N LEU A 324 -23.20 4.05 -2.02
CA LEU A 324 -22.94 5.48 -1.86
C LEU A 324 -23.89 6.35 -2.68
N ASN A 325 -24.42 5.87 -3.81
CA ASN A 325 -25.33 6.64 -4.63
C ASN A 325 -26.69 6.80 -3.92
N ALA A 326 -27.20 5.73 -3.33
CA ALA A 326 -28.39 5.77 -2.46
C ALA A 326 -28.19 6.69 -1.25
N LEU A 327 -27.02 6.65 -0.60
CA LEU A 327 -26.71 7.58 0.50
C LEU A 327 -26.66 9.04 0.05
N ARG A 328 -26.10 9.32 -1.14
CA ARG A 328 -26.00 10.68 -1.68
C ARG A 328 -27.35 11.26 -2.08
N SER A 329 -28.22 10.46 -2.70
CA SER A 329 -29.57 10.90 -3.06
C SER A 329 -30.41 11.20 -1.81
N GLY A 330 -30.34 10.35 -0.78
CA GLY A 330 -31.02 10.59 0.50
C GLY A 330 -30.49 11.82 1.28
N ALA A 331 -29.21 12.16 1.13
CA ALA A 331 -28.57 13.29 1.81
C ALA A 331 -28.71 14.63 1.08
N ALA A 332 -28.89 14.64 -0.25
CA ALA A 332 -28.97 15.86 -1.06
C ALA A 332 -30.25 16.68 -0.80
N ASP A 333 -31.34 16.03 -0.38
CA ASP A 333 -32.64 16.68 -0.13
C ASP A 333 -32.76 17.37 1.24
N LYS A 334 -31.67 17.52 2.01
CA LYS A 334 -31.79 17.86 3.44
C LYS A 334 -30.80 18.92 3.96
N PRO A 335 -31.24 19.77 4.91
CA PRO A 335 -30.38 20.79 5.51
C PRO A 335 -29.23 20.13 6.29
N ARG A 336 -27.99 20.49 5.95
CA ARG A 336 -26.75 20.03 6.61
C ARG A 336 -26.77 20.35 8.11
N ARG A 337 -27.22 19.42 8.94
CA ARG A 337 -27.07 19.51 10.40
C ARG A 337 -25.62 19.16 10.76
N LYS A 338 -24.82 20.19 11.07
CA LYS A 338 -23.42 20.04 11.51
C LYS A 338 -23.36 19.18 12.78
N GLY A 339 -22.52 18.14 12.79
CA GLY A 339 -22.01 17.53 14.04
C GLY A 339 -22.31 16.05 14.34
N ARG A 340 -22.95 15.28 13.46
CA ARG A 340 -23.12 13.81 13.65
C ARG A 340 -22.44 13.00 12.54
N LYS A 341 -22.02 11.78 12.86
CA LYS A 341 -21.38 10.84 11.93
C LYS A 341 -22.12 9.51 11.94
N LEU A 342 -22.24 8.91 10.76
CA LEU A 342 -22.75 7.56 10.55
C LEU A 342 -21.56 6.66 10.27
N LEU A 343 -21.47 5.55 10.99
CA LEU A 343 -20.47 4.51 10.78
C LEU A 343 -21.20 3.25 10.33
N PHE A 344 -20.79 2.73 9.18
CA PHE A 344 -21.31 1.48 8.63
C PHE A 344 -20.21 0.42 8.81
N HIS A 345 -20.52 -0.61 9.58
CA HIS A 345 -19.60 -1.74 9.79
C HIS A 345 -19.95 -2.86 8.83
N ARG A 346 -18.94 -3.55 8.30
CA ARG A 346 -19.14 -4.72 7.44
C ARG A 346 -19.53 -5.93 8.30
N LYS A 347 -20.38 -6.79 7.76
CA LYS A 347 -20.77 -8.06 8.38
C LYS A 347 -19.64 -9.09 8.41
#